data_AF-A0A1W9TLT1-F1
#
_entry.id   AF-A0A1W9TLT1-F1
#
_cell.length_a   1.000
_cell.length_b   1.000
_cell.length_c   1.000
_cell.angle_alpha   90.00
_cell.angle_beta   90.00
_cell.angle_gamma   90.00
#
_symmetry.space_group_name_H-M   'P 1'
#
loop_
_entity.id
_entity.type
_entity.pdbx_description
1 polymer ?
#
loop_
_entity_poly.entity_id
_entity_poly.type
_entity_poly.pdbx_seq_one_letter_code
_entity_poly.pdbx_strand_id
1 'polypeptide(L)'
;MEEYIHVNPDITKFKEYTSLAIDSKDNIYVSAQSSILIFNKALKKARRIKTEEPAYCIEVGNDSLIYAGFKNYVMFFNRAGELLNTLKFDNKKTIITAICNTENYIFVADAGTRNIKRF
;
A
#
# COMPACT_ATOMS: atom_id res chain seq x y z
N MET A 1 -4.67 -27.97 -14.68
CA MET A 1 -5.65 -27.40 -13.73
C MET A 1 -4.84 -26.62 -12.73
N GLU A 2 -5.06 -25.30 -12.63
CA GLU A 2 -4.46 -24.51 -11.56
C GLU A 2 -5.22 -24.81 -10.27
N GLU A 3 -4.52 -25.26 -9.23
CA GLU A 3 -5.08 -25.40 -7.89
C GLU A 3 -5.06 -24.04 -7.21
N TYR A 4 -6.23 -23.46 -6.97
CA TYR A 4 -6.36 -22.27 -6.13
C TYR A 4 -6.43 -22.68 -4.67
N ILE A 5 -5.46 -22.25 -3.87
CA ILE A 5 -5.55 -22.41 -2.42
C ILE A 5 -6.47 -21.32 -1.89
N HIS A 6 -7.69 -21.68 -1.50
CA HIS A 6 -8.55 -20.80 -0.73
C HIS A 6 -7.94 -20.59 0.64
N VAL A 7 -7.37 -19.41 0.85
CA VAL A 7 -6.77 -19.07 2.13
C VAL A 7 -7.73 -18.14 2.82
N ASN A 8 -8.06 -18.49 4.06
CA ASN A 8 -8.85 -17.68 4.96
C ASN A 8 -7.88 -17.07 5.98
N PRO A 9 -6.99 -16.12 5.57
CA PRO A 9 -6.23 -15.41 6.57
C PRO A 9 -7.25 -14.72 7.48
N ASP A 10 -6.84 -14.35 8.69
CA ASP A 10 -7.68 -13.63 9.66
C ASP A 10 -7.99 -12.18 9.17
N ILE A 11 -8.16 -12.01 7.84
CA ILE A 11 -8.61 -10.84 7.10
C ILE A 11 -10.11 -10.65 7.33
N THR A 12 -10.92 -11.71 7.45
CA THR A 12 -12.40 -11.64 7.50
C THR A 12 -12.99 -10.77 8.62
N LYS A 13 -12.16 -10.33 9.58
CA LYS A 13 -12.50 -9.33 10.58
C LYS A 13 -12.71 -7.92 10.02
N PHE A 14 -12.11 -7.60 8.87
CA PHE A 14 -12.25 -6.31 8.21
C PHE A 14 -13.42 -6.35 7.23
N LYS A 15 -14.25 -5.31 7.27
CA LYS A 15 -15.43 -5.18 6.39
C LYS A 15 -15.07 -4.73 4.98
N GLU A 16 -13.92 -4.08 4.81
CA GLU A 16 -13.53 -3.40 3.58
C GLU A 16 -12.02 -3.53 3.34
N TYR A 17 -11.66 -3.78 2.08
CA TYR A 17 -10.30 -3.81 1.57
C TYR A 17 -10.22 -2.91 0.35
N THR A 18 -9.16 -2.13 0.25
CA THR A 18 -9.05 -1.10 -0.79
C THR A 18 -7.86 -1.30 -1.72
N SER A 19 -6.83 -2.03 -1.29
CA SER A 19 -5.63 -2.23 -2.11
C SER A 19 -4.81 -3.45 -1.70
N LEU A 20 -4.00 -3.94 -2.63
CA LEU A 20 -3.09 -5.08 -2.50
C LEU A 20 -1.75 -4.77 -3.20
N ALA A 21 -0.64 -5.20 -2.60
CA ALA A 21 0.68 -5.24 -3.24
C ALA A 21 1.44 -6.50 -2.81
N ILE A 22 2.44 -6.89 -3.60
CA ILE A 22 3.31 -8.05 -3.35
C ILE A 22 4.76 -7.61 -3.50
N ASP A 23 5.62 -7.97 -2.54
CA ASP A 23 7.06 -7.70 -2.64
C ASP A 23 7.84 -8.86 -3.27
N SER A 24 9.13 -8.65 -3.53
CA SER A 24 10.04 -9.65 -4.13
C SER A 24 10.27 -10.92 -3.28
N LYS A 25 9.69 -10.99 -2.08
CA LYS A 25 9.77 -12.15 -1.16
C LYS A 25 8.41 -12.80 -0.96
N ASP A 26 7.45 -12.53 -1.85
CA ASP A 26 6.06 -12.99 -1.80
C ASP A 26 5.34 -12.60 -0.51
N ASN A 27 5.74 -11.51 0.16
CA ASN A 27 4.92 -10.95 1.22
C ASN A 27 3.79 -10.14 0.59
N ILE A 28 2.60 -10.27 1.17
CA ILE A 28 1.37 -9.67 0.68
C ILE A 28 0.97 -8.54 1.61
N TYR A 29 0.72 -7.37 1.04
CA TYR A 29 0.37 -6.14 1.75
C TYR A 29 -1.05 -5.75 1.38
N VAL A 30 -1.94 -5.70 2.36
CA VAL A 30 -3.38 -5.45 2.15
C VAL A 30 -3.78 -4.18 2.89
N SER A 31 -4.35 -3.20 2.20
CA SER A 31 -5.03 -2.08 2.85
C SER A 31 -6.43 -2.49 3.26
N ALA A 32 -6.78 -2.36 4.54
CA ALA A 32 -8.07 -2.73 5.09
C ALA A 32 -8.47 -1.81 6.24
N GLN A 33 -9.57 -1.07 6.08
CA GLN A 33 -9.95 0.03 6.98
C GLN A 33 -8.73 0.93 7.27
N SER A 34 -8.56 1.46 8.48
CA SER A 34 -7.38 2.25 8.85
C SER A 34 -6.15 1.38 9.19
N SER A 35 -5.80 0.44 8.32
CA SER A 35 -4.65 -0.44 8.54
C SER A 35 -4.05 -1.02 7.26
N ILE A 36 -2.75 -1.31 7.30
CA ILE A 36 -2.05 -2.15 6.33
C ILE A 36 -1.69 -3.46 7.01
N LEU A 37 -2.19 -4.57 6.47
CA LEU A 37 -1.91 -5.93 6.93
C LEU A 37 -0.78 -6.51 6.09
N ILE A 38 0.18 -7.14 6.75
CA ILE A 38 1.31 -7.78 6.07
C ILE A 38 1.24 -9.27 6.36
N PHE A 39 1.18 -10.07 5.30
CA PHE A 39 1.22 -11.52 5.33
C PHE A 39 2.52 -11.98 4.69
N ASN A 40 3.11 -13.05 5.20
CA ASN A 40 4.24 -13.69 4.53
C ASN A 40 3.76 -14.59 3.37
N LYS A 41 4.70 -15.18 2.63
CA LYS A 41 4.41 -16.14 1.55
C LYS A 41 3.58 -17.36 1.97
N ALA A 42 3.59 -17.71 3.26
CA ALA A 42 2.78 -18.78 3.83
C ALA A 42 1.42 -18.27 4.33
N LEU A 43 1.08 -17.02 4.00
CA LEU A 43 -0.16 -16.32 4.32
C LEU A 43 -0.44 -16.20 5.82
N LYS A 44 0.61 -16.34 6.63
CA LYS A 44 0.54 -16.04 8.06
C LYS A 44 0.70 -14.53 8.24
N LYS A 45 -0.21 -13.94 9.02
CA LYS A 45 -0.14 -12.53 9.38
C LYS A 45 1.18 -12.26 10.11
N ALA A 46 2.05 -11.51 9.47
CA ALA A 46 3.32 -11.10 10.02
C ALA A 46 3.19 -9.80 10.81
N ARG A 47 2.35 -8.86 10.35
CA ARG A 47 2.26 -7.51 10.94
C ARG A 47 0.95 -6.80 10.63
N ARG A 48 0.68 -5.74 11.40
CA ARG A 48 -0.34 -4.73 11.14
C ARG A 48 0.27 -3.34 11.37
N ILE A 49 0.23 -2.49 10.37
CA ILE A 49 0.54 -1.07 10.47
C ILE A 49 -0.79 -0.34 10.66
N LYS A 50 -0.89 0.51 11.69
CA LYS A 50 -2.08 1.36 11.86
C LYS A 50 -1.89 2.61 11.01
N THR A 51 -2.95 2.99 10.30
CA THR A 51 -3.05 4.27 9.61
C THR A 51 -4.23 5.03 10.21
N GLU A 52 -4.41 6.30 9.86
CA GLU A 52 -5.58 7.08 10.32
C GLU A 52 -6.82 6.77 9.47
N GLU A 53 -6.62 6.54 8.18
CA GLU A 53 -7.64 6.22 7.19
C GLU A 53 -7.17 5.07 6.28
N PRO A 54 -8.07 4.43 5.49
CA PRO A 54 -7.66 3.43 4.51
C PRO A 54 -6.80 4.04 3.40
N ALA A 55 -5.65 3.39 3.13
CA ALA A 55 -4.87 3.71 1.95
C ALA A 55 -5.65 3.28 0.70
N TYR A 56 -5.77 4.15 -0.29
CA TYR A 56 -6.45 3.88 -1.54
C TYR A 56 -5.62 3.00 -2.48
N CYS A 57 -4.29 3.11 -2.38
CA CYS A 57 -3.35 2.27 -3.10
C CYS A 57 -2.13 1.97 -2.24
N ILE A 58 -1.50 0.83 -2.49
CA ILE A 58 -0.22 0.42 -1.92
C ILE A 58 0.71 0.01 -3.05
N GLU A 59 1.98 0.36 -2.94
CA GLU A 59 3.09 -0.18 -3.73
C GLU A 59 4.23 -0.58 -2.79
N VAL A 60 4.99 -1.60 -3.14
CA VAL A 60 6.18 -2.01 -2.37
C VAL A 60 7.39 -2.10 -3.27
N GLY A 61 8.42 -1.31 -2.96
CA GLY A 61 9.67 -1.29 -3.71
C GLY A 61 10.62 -2.44 -3.38
N ASN A 62 11.68 -2.58 -4.19
CA ASN A 62 12.72 -3.60 -4.01
C ASN A 62 13.49 -3.45 -2.69
N ASP A 63 13.53 -2.25 -2.12
CA ASP A 63 14.10 -1.92 -0.82
C ASP A 63 13.17 -2.26 0.36
N SER A 64 12.01 -2.89 0.09
CA SER A 64 10.94 -3.14 1.06
C SER A 64 10.34 -1.86 1.66
N LEU A 65 10.49 -0.71 0.97
CA LEU A 65 9.77 0.51 1.30
C LEU A 65 8.32 0.36 0.84
N ILE A 66 7.40 0.63 1.76
CA ILE A 66 5.96 0.53 1.54
C ILE A 66 5.45 1.95 1.27
N TYR A 67 4.90 2.17 0.08
CA TYR A 67 4.25 3.41 -0.29
C TYR A 67 2.74 3.24 -0.15
N ALA A 68 2.09 4.08 0.64
CA ALA A 68 0.66 4.07 0.83
C ALA A 68 0.06 5.42 0.39
N GLY A 69 -0.83 5.38 -0.61
CA GLY A 69 -1.48 6.56 -1.17
C GLY A 69 -2.81 6.87 -0.50
N PHE A 70 -3.03 8.15 -0.20
CA PHE A 70 -4.19 8.68 0.51
C PHE A 70 -4.77 9.90 -0.20
N LYS A 71 -5.72 10.58 0.44
CA LYS A 71 -6.19 11.88 -0.03
C LYS A 71 -5.13 12.95 0.25
N ASN A 72 -4.58 13.55 -0.80
CA ASN A 72 -3.55 14.61 -0.76
C ASN A 72 -2.16 14.22 -0.22
N TYR A 73 -1.85 12.95 0.05
CA TYR A 73 -0.50 12.57 0.48
C TYR A 73 -0.17 11.10 0.19
N VAL A 74 1.13 10.79 0.27
CA VAL A 74 1.67 9.43 0.29
C VAL A 74 2.54 9.28 1.53
N MET A 75 2.34 8.19 2.29
CA MET A 75 3.19 7.84 3.44
C MET A 75 4.16 6.72 3.05
N PHE A 76 5.39 6.82 3.52
CA PHE A 76 6.44 5.84 3.24
C PHE A 76 6.76 5.11 4.55
N PHE A 77 6.60 3.79 4.58
CA PHE A 77 6.90 2.98 5.76
C PHE A 77 7.99 1.96 5.47
N ASN A 78 8.89 1.73 6.42
CA ASN A 78 9.74 0.55 6.33
C ASN A 78 8.94 -0.73 6.62
N ARG A 79 9.57 -1.89 6.41
CA ARG A 79 8.97 -3.20 6.69
C ARG A 79 8.62 -3.43 8.17
N ALA A 80 9.26 -2.71 9.10
CA ALA A 80 8.92 -2.76 10.51
C ALA A 80 7.60 -2.01 10.82
N GLY A 81 7.10 -1.21 9.88
CA GLY A 81 5.90 -0.39 10.01
C GLY A 81 6.16 1.02 10.54
N GLU A 82 7.42 1.44 10.56
CA GLU A 82 7.81 2.78 10.99
C GLU A 82 7.62 3.75 9.83
N LEU A 83 6.98 4.89 10.11
CA LEU A 83 6.81 5.96 9.14
C LEU A 83 8.17 6.65 8.92
N LEU A 84 8.69 6.55 7.70
CA LEU A 84 9.95 7.17 7.31
C LEU A 84 9.76 8.56 6.72
N ASN A 85 8.67 8.76 5.96
CA ASN A 85 8.41 10.04 5.31
C ASN A 85 6.92 10.21 4.95
N THR A 86 6.52 11.45 4.67
CA THR A 86 5.21 11.79 4.11
C THR A 86 5.39 12.82 2.99
N LEU A 87 4.99 12.44 1.78
CA LEU A 87 4.94 13.33 0.63
C LEU A 87 3.54 13.95 0.54
N LYS A 88 3.42 15.26 0.78
CA LYS A 88 2.14 15.99 0.75
C LYS A 88 1.94 16.72 -0.57
N PHE A 89 0.67 16.89 -0.96
CA PHE A 89 0.26 17.67 -2.12
C PHE A 89 -0.72 18.77 -1.70
N ASP A 90 -0.44 20.02 -2.05
CA ASP A 90 -1.24 21.18 -1.60
C ASP A 90 -2.59 21.32 -2.32
N ASN A 91 -2.76 20.67 -3.46
CA ASN A 91 -3.99 20.78 -4.23
C ASN A 91 -5.11 19.98 -3.57
N LYS A 92 -6.16 20.66 -3.09
CA LYS A 92 -7.33 20.08 -2.42
C LYS A 92 -8.10 19.04 -3.24
N LYS A 93 -7.93 19.03 -4.57
CA LYS A 93 -8.53 18.03 -5.45
C LYS A 93 -7.75 16.72 -5.46
N THR A 94 -6.51 16.67 -4.95
CA THR A 94 -5.61 15.51 -5.08
C THR A 94 -6.23 14.24 -4.50
N ILE A 95 -6.26 13.19 -5.30
CA ILE A 95 -6.67 11.84 -4.87
C ILE A 95 -5.66 10.86 -5.45
N ILE A 96 -4.86 10.24 -4.57
CA ILE A 96 -3.85 9.29 -5.01
C ILE A 96 -4.48 7.93 -5.23
N THR A 97 -4.49 7.45 -6.47
CA THR A 97 -5.19 6.21 -6.85
C THR A 97 -4.27 5.08 -7.27
N ALA A 98 -3.03 5.39 -7.65
CA ALA A 98 -2.02 4.39 -7.94
C ALA A 98 -0.62 4.96 -7.67
N ILE A 99 0.28 4.06 -7.29
CA ILE A 99 1.71 4.32 -7.14
C ILE A 99 2.41 3.18 -7.84
N CYS A 100 3.49 3.47 -8.56
CA CYS A 100 4.45 2.45 -8.98
C CYS A 100 5.86 3.00 -8.80
N ASN A 101 6.84 2.12 -8.65
CA ASN A 101 8.23 2.53 -8.50
C ASN A 101 9.15 1.85 -9.53
N THR A 102 10.26 2.51 -9.77
CA THR A 102 11.44 1.96 -10.44
C THR A 102 12.57 1.90 -9.42
N GLU A 103 13.80 1.62 -9.88
CA GLU A 103 14.99 1.72 -9.05
C GLU A 103 15.23 3.16 -8.55
N ASN A 104 14.91 4.17 -9.38
CA ASN A 104 15.33 5.55 -9.13
C ASN A 104 14.18 6.52 -8.88
N TYR A 105 12.94 6.14 -9.21
CA TYR A 105 11.80 7.05 -9.19
C TYR A 105 10.56 6.37 -8.65
N ILE A 106 9.71 7.18 -8.03
CA ILE A 106 8.31 6.85 -7.79
C ILE A 106 7.41 7.65 -8.72
N PHE A 107 6.35 7.01 -9.20
CA PHE A 107 5.32 7.62 -10.02
C PHE A 107 4.01 7.55 -9.25
N VAL A 108 3.37 8.71 -9.09
CA VAL A 108 2.15 8.85 -8.30
C VAL A 108 1.03 9.35 -9.23
N ALA A 109 0.01 8.51 -9.42
CA ALA A 109 -1.18 8.86 -10.19
C ALA A 109 -2.17 9.64 -9.31
N ASP A 110 -2.47 10.86 -9.71
CA ASP A 110 -3.41 11.75 -9.05
C ASP A 110 -4.66 11.92 -9.92
N ALA A 111 -5.70 11.14 -9.61
CA ALA A 111 -6.96 11.17 -10.36
C ALA A 111 -7.69 12.53 -10.23
N GLY A 112 -7.46 13.22 -9.12
CA GLY A 112 -8.09 14.50 -8.82
C GLY A 112 -7.58 15.66 -9.67
N THR A 113 -6.29 15.64 -9.99
CA THR A 113 -5.65 16.63 -10.89
C THR A 113 -5.38 16.10 -12.30
N ARG A 114 -5.64 14.81 -12.55
CA ARG A 114 -5.49 14.10 -13.84
C ARG A 114 -4.05 14.03 -14.34
N ASN A 115 -3.09 13.97 -13.42
CA ASN A 115 -1.67 13.96 -13.71
C ASN A 115 -0.97 12.75 -13.07
N ILE A 116 0.15 12.35 -13.65
CA ILE A 116 1.13 11.48 -13.00
C ILE A 116 2.32 12.35 -12.61
N LYS A 117 2.73 12.28 -11.35
CA LYS A 117 3.87 13.03 -10.81
C LYS A 117 5.02 12.06 -10.58
N ARG A 118 6.23 12.44 -11.01
CA ARG A 118 7.47 11.68 -10.80
C ARG A 118 8.29 12.36 -9.71
N PHE A 119 8.78 11.57 -8.77
CA PHE A 119 9.72 11.99 -7.72
C PHE A 119 10.96 11.11 -7.78
#